data_AF-A0A376KN67-F1
#
_entry.id   AF-A0A376KN67-F1
#
_cell.length_a   1.000
_cell.length_b   1.000
_cell.length_c   1.000
_cell.angle_alpha   90.00
_cell.angle_beta   90.00
_cell.angle_gamma   90.00
#
_symmetry.space_group_name_H-M   'P 1'
#
loop_
_entity.id
_entity.type
_entity.pdbx_description
1 polymer ?
#
loop_
_entity_poly.entity_id
_entity_poly.type
_entity_poly.pdbx_seq_one_letter_code
_entity_poly.pdbx_strand_id
1 'polypeptide(L)' 'MTQDELKKAVGWAALQYVQPGTIVGVGTGSTAAHFIDALGTMKRPD' A
#
# COMPACT_ATOMS: atom_id res chain seq x y z
N MET A 1 -16.17 -11.49 -4.58
CA MET A 1 -15.22 -10.60 -3.90
C MET A 1 -15.98 -9.78 -2.88
N THR A 2 -15.53 -9.74 -1.64
CA THR A 2 -16.07 -8.86 -0.62
C THR A 2 -15.52 -7.44 -0.81
N GLN A 3 -16.17 -6.44 -0.21
CA GLN A 3 -15.68 -5.06 -0.28
C GLN A 3 -14.28 -4.92 0.34
N ASP A 4 -13.98 -5.67 1.40
CA ASP A 4 -12.66 -5.65 2.01
C ASP A 4 -11.60 -6.29 1.11
N GLU A 5 -11.92 -7.40 0.44
CA GLU A 5 -11.04 -8.01 -0.57
C GLU A 5 -10.72 -7.04 -1.72
N LEU A 6 -11.70 -6.23 -2.14
CA LEU A 6 -11.49 -5.19 -3.14
C LEU A 6 -10.56 -4.08 -2.63
N LYS A 7 -10.75 -3.63 -1.38
CA LYS A 7 -9.87 -2.62 -0.75
C LYS A 7 -8.44 -3.15 -0.62
N LYS A 8 -8.29 -4.41 -0.23
CA LYS A 8 -7.00 -5.09 -0.17
C LYS A 8 -6.35 -5.16 -1.54
N ALA A 9 -7.06 -5.64 -2.56
CA ALA A 9 -6.52 -5.72 -3.92
C ALA A 9 -6.00 -4.37 -4.43
N VAL A 10 -6.74 -3.28 -4.21
CA VAL A 10 -6.31 -1.93 -4.61
C VAL A 10 -5.11 -1.45 -3.79
N GLY A 11 -5.12 -1.64 -2.46
CA GLY A 11 -4.00 -1.27 -1.59
C GLY A 11 -2.70 -1.96 -2.01
N TRP A 12 -2.76 -3.23 -2.40
CA TRP A 12 -1.59 -3.98 -2.85
C TRP A 12 -1.15 -3.60 -4.27
N ALA A 13 -2.09 -3.33 -5.18
CA ALA A 13 -1.76 -2.87 -6.53
C ALA A 13 -1.04 -1.51 -6.52
N ALA A 14 -1.38 -0.61 -5.59
CA ALA A 14 -0.73 0.69 -5.45
C ALA A 14 0.77 0.59 -5.13
N LEU A 15 1.24 -0.53 -4.56
CA LEU A 15 2.65 -0.76 -4.25
C LEU A 15 3.55 -0.70 -5.49
N GLN A 16 3.01 -1.07 -6.67
CA GLN A 16 3.75 -1.08 -7.93
C GLN A 16 4.20 0.32 -8.39
N TYR A 17 3.62 1.37 -7.82
CA TYR A 17 3.92 2.76 -8.16
C TYR A 17 4.92 3.40 -7.19
N VAL A 18 5.26 2.72 -6.09
CA VAL A 18 6.20 3.24 -5.09
C VAL A 18 7.64 3.05 -5.59
N GLN A 19 8.38 4.16 -5.70
CA GLN A 19 9.79 4.12 -6.07
C GLN A 19 10.68 4.03 -4.84
N PRO A 20 11.73 3.17 -4.86
CA PRO A 20 12.70 3.10 -3.77
C PRO A 20 13.35 4.46 -3.46
N GLY A 21 13.60 4.74 -2.18
CA GLY A 21 14.26 5.97 -1.73
C GLY A 21 13.37 7.23 -1.80
N THR A 22 12.07 7.10 -2.07
CA THR A 22 11.14 8.24 -2.09
C THR A 22 10.37 8.38 -0.77
N ILE A 23 9.93 9.60 -0.46
CA ILE A 23 8.97 9.85 0.63
C ILE A 23 7.56 9.68 0.06
N VAL A 24 6.80 8.76 0.65
CA VAL A 24 5.43 8.46 0.22
C VAL A 24 4.43 9.11 1.18
N GLY A 25 3.56 9.96 0.65
CA GLY A 25 2.40 10.46 1.39
C GLY A 25 1.31 9.39 1.47
N VAL A 26 0.80 9.12 2.68
CA VAL A 26 -0.25 8.12 2.91
C VAL A 26 -1.58 8.79 3.27
N GLY A 27 -2.67 8.28 2.69
CA GLY A 27 -4.03 8.68 3.05
C GLY A 27 -4.51 8.02 4.36
N THR A 28 -5.76 8.29 4.75
CA THR A 28 -6.41 7.67 5.90
C THR A 28 -7.63 6.83 5.48
N GLY A 29 -8.05 5.91 6.35
CA GLY A 29 -9.22 5.05 6.13
C GLY A 29 -8.88 3.60 5.72
N SER A 30 -9.91 2.74 5.70
CA SER A 30 -9.75 1.28 5.56
C SER A 30 -9.03 0.83 4.27
N THR A 31 -9.14 1.56 3.16
CA THR A 31 -8.39 1.23 1.94
C THR A 31 -6.91 1.60 2.06
N ALA A 32 -6.60 2.75 2.67
CA ALA A 32 -5.23 3.20 2.89
C ALA A 32 -4.50 2.28 3.88
N ALA A 33 -5.21 1.71 4.87
CA ALA A 33 -4.64 0.73 5.80
C ALA A 33 -4.04 -0.48 5.06
N HIS A 34 -4.76 -1.05 4.08
CA HIS A 34 -4.23 -2.16 3.27
C HIS A 34 -3.00 -1.77 2.43
N PHE A 35 -2.90 -0.50 1.99
CA PHE A 35 -1.69 0.01 1.32
C PHE A 35 -0.52 0.16 2.29
N ILE A 36 -0.76 0.62 3.52
CA ILE A 36 0.27 0.72 4.56
C ILE A 36 0.84 -0.66 4.89
N ASP A 37 -0.03 -1.67 5.02
CA ASP A 37 0.39 -3.06 5.22
C ASP A 37 1.27 -3.55 4.05
N ALA A 38 0.86 -3.25 2.81
CA ALA A 38 1.64 -3.59 1.62
C ALA A 38 2.99 -2.86 1.59
N LEU A 39 3.04 -1.58 1.94
CA LEU A 39 4.26 -0.78 2.02
C LEU A 39 5.27 -1.38 3.02
N GLY A 40 4.78 -1.92 4.14
CA GLY A 40 5.59 -2.62 5.14
C GLY A 40 6.32 -3.87 4.61
N THR A 41 5.93 -4.41 3.46
CA THR A 41 6.61 -5.54 2.80
C THR A 41 7.81 -5.12 1.95
N MET A 42 7.95 -3.82 1.64
CA MET A 42 9.10 -3.32 0.88
C MET A 42 10.35 -3.33 1.75
N LYS A 43 11.42 -3.93 1.22
CA LYS A 43 12.75 -3.80 1.85
C LYS A 43 13.19 -2.35 1.80
N ARG A 44 13.61 -1.82 2.94
CA ARG A 44 14.30 -0.53 2.98
C ARG A 44 15.58 -0.64 2.17
N PRO A 45 15.89 0.34 1.31
CA PRO A 45 17.20 0.44 0.72
C PRO A 45 18.23 0.74 1.82
N ASP A 46 19.33 0.02 1.77
CA ASP A 46 20.50 0.08 2.68
C ASP A 46 21.22 1.42 2.60
#